data_AF-A0A9N9AMA9-F1
#
_entry.id   AF-A0A9N9AMA9-F1
#
_cell.length_a   1.000
_cell.length_b   1.000
_cell.length_c   1.000
_cell.angle_alpha   90.00
_cell.angle_beta   90.00
_cell.angle_gamma   90.00
#
_symmetry.space_group_name_H-M   'P 1'
#
loop_
_entity.id
_entity.type
_entity.pdbx_description
1 polymer ?
#
loop_
_entity_poly.entity_id
_entity_poly.type
_entity_poly.pdbx_seq_one_letter_code
_entity_poly.pdbx_strand_id
1 'polypeptide(L)'
;AKLYRQGMEVQRWDFGNAEKHSRDPVNDHASCNAPNLPAFQITIPISEVFWDPPFFITPAYVPIIPASVIGTNFIIDLYRIQQVALKANF
;
A
#
# COMPACT_ATOMS: atom_id res chain seq x y z
N ALA A 1 2.91 -6.37 -9.54
CA ALA A 1 1.61 -5.81 -9.99
C ALA A 1 1.73 -4.30 -9.91
N LYS A 2 1.23 -3.54 -10.91
CA LYS A 2 1.30 -2.08 -10.89
C LYS A 2 0.15 -1.56 -10.02
N LEU A 3 0.44 -0.73 -9.03
CA LEU A 3 -0.52 -0.40 -7.96
C LEU A 3 -1.60 0.60 -8.39
N TYR A 4 -1.30 1.40 -9.43
CA TYR A 4 -2.24 2.35 -10.00
C TYR A 4 -1.93 2.57 -11.49
N ARG A 5 -3.00 2.83 -12.26
CA ARG A 5 -2.96 3.41 -13.62
C ARG A 5 -4.17 4.33 -13.79
N GLN A 6 -4.03 5.37 -14.59
CA GLN A 6 -5.04 6.36 -14.85
C GLN A 6 -6.08 5.71 -15.76
N GLY A 7 -7.36 5.85 -15.39
CA GLY A 7 -8.46 5.12 -16.02
C GLY A 7 -8.63 3.68 -15.51
N MET A 8 -7.83 3.22 -14.54
CA MET A 8 -8.09 1.97 -13.84
C MET A 8 -9.24 2.17 -12.85
N GLU A 9 -10.16 1.20 -12.80
CA GLU A 9 -11.30 1.23 -11.89
C GLU A 9 -10.81 1.29 -10.43
N VAL A 10 -11.60 1.91 -9.55
CA VAL A 10 -11.25 2.06 -8.13
C VAL A 10 -10.98 0.69 -7.53
N GLN A 11 -9.73 0.44 -7.15
CA GLN A 11 -9.35 -0.80 -6.50
C GLN A 11 -9.58 -0.66 -5.00
N ARG A 12 -10.43 -1.54 -4.47
CA ARG A 12 -10.64 -1.66 -3.03
C ARG A 12 -9.68 -2.71 -2.49
N TRP A 13 -8.83 -2.30 -1.56
CA TRP A 13 -7.88 -3.21 -0.93
C TRP A 13 -8.57 -4.02 0.15
N ASP A 14 -8.44 -5.33 0.02
CA ASP A 14 -8.75 -6.27 1.08
C ASP A 14 -7.49 -6.40 1.94
N PHE A 15 -7.44 -5.62 3.03
CA PHE A 15 -6.40 -5.75 4.06
C PHE A 15 -6.69 -6.93 5.00
N GLY A 16 -7.53 -7.88 4.55
CA GLY A 16 -7.72 -9.15 5.21
C GLY A 16 -6.41 -9.92 5.38
N ASN A 17 -6.54 -10.98 6.16
CA ASN A 17 -5.59 -11.94 6.67
C ASN A 17 -4.45 -12.28 5.69
N ALA A 18 -3.38 -12.94 6.16
CA ALA A 18 -2.30 -13.42 5.28
C ALA A 18 -2.80 -14.20 4.04
N GLU A 19 -4.01 -14.77 4.11
CA GLU A 19 -4.76 -15.31 2.98
C GLU A 19 -5.78 -14.32 2.39
N LYS A 20 -5.61 -14.06 1.09
CA LYS A 20 -6.52 -13.24 0.28
C LYS A 20 -7.96 -13.78 0.35
N HIS A 21 -8.91 -12.92 0.73
CA HIS A 21 -10.35 -13.22 0.88
C HIS A 21 -10.74 -14.19 2.00
N SER A 22 -9.83 -14.52 2.93
CA SER A 22 -10.22 -15.27 4.12
C SER A 22 -10.91 -14.36 5.13
N ARG A 23 -12.06 -14.81 5.66
CA ARG A 23 -12.75 -14.23 6.82
C ARG A 23 -12.59 -15.10 8.06
N ASP A 24 -11.73 -16.13 7.99
CA ASP A 24 -11.61 -17.10 9.05
C ASP A 24 -11.10 -16.41 10.32
N PRO A 25 -11.70 -16.71 11.49
CA PRO A 25 -11.27 -16.16 12.74
C PRO A 25 -9.91 -16.76 13.10
N VAL A 26 -8.85 -15.97 12.94
CA VAL A 26 -7.71 -15.69 13.85
C VAL A 26 -7.08 -16.87 14.62
N ASN A 27 -7.36 -18.15 14.34
CA ASN A 27 -6.66 -19.25 15.01
C ASN A 27 -5.20 -19.40 14.55
N ASP A 28 -4.76 -18.59 13.59
CA ASP A 28 -3.35 -18.23 13.38
C ASP A 28 -3.05 -16.89 14.10
N HIS A 29 -3.10 -16.92 15.43
CA HIS A 29 -3.01 -15.75 16.32
C HIS A 29 -1.69 -14.95 16.22
N ALA A 30 -0.72 -15.36 15.40
CA ALA A 30 0.69 -14.99 15.60
C ALA A 30 1.43 -14.43 14.40
N SER A 31 0.86 -14.37 13.20
CA SER A 31 1.69 -14.07 12.05
C SER A 31 2.00 -12.56 11.90
N CYS A 32 1.06 -11.65 12.20
CA CYS A 32 1.31 -10.19 12.24
C CYS A 32 1.34 -9.61 13.67
N ASN A 33 2.35 -9.97 14.46
CA ASN A 33 2.45 -9.59 15.89
C ASN A 33 3.59 -8.63 16.22
N ALA A 34 4.44 -8.31 15.25
CA ALA A 34 5.59 -7.42 15.40
C ALA A 34 5.73 -6.50 14.18
N PRO A 35 6.30 -5.30 14.35
CA PRO A 35 6.63 -4.43 13.23
C PRO A 35 7.76 -5.02 12.39
N ASN A 36 7.82 -4.62 11.13
CA ASN A 36 8.86 -4.98 10.16
C ASN A 36 8.96 -6.47 9.77
N LEU A 37 7.87 -7.23 9.92
CA LEU A 37 7.83 -8.60 9.41
C LEU A 37 7.68 -8.57 7.87
N PRO A 38 8.61 -9.15 7.09
CA PRO A 38 8.61 -9.01 5.63
C PRO A 38 7.34 -9.53 4.94
N ALA A 39 6.73 -10.58 5.49
CA ALA A 39 5.46 -11.13 4.99
C ALA A 39 4.26 -10.17 5.17
N PHE A 40 4.41 -9.13 6.00
CA PHE A 40 3.37 -8.16 6.36
C PHE A 40 3.73 -6.74 5.94
N GLN A 41 4.69 -6.60 5.02
CA GLN A 41 5.05 -5.32 4.42
C GLN A 41 4.61 -5.25 2.97
N ILE A 42 3.99 -4.13 2.62
CA ILE A 42 3.72 -3.76 1.24
C ILE A 42 4.72 -2.69 0.84
N THR A 43 5.56 -3.01 -0.14
CA THR A 43 6.55 -2.08 -0.70
C THR A 43 6.01 -1.52 -2.01
N ILE A 44 5.86 -0.20 -2.08
CA ILE A 44 5.34 0.53 -3.23
C ILE A 44 6.43 1.48 -3.73
N PRO A 45 6.96 1.33 -4.95
CA PRO A 45 7.87 2.32 -5.52
C PRO A 45 7.19 3.68 -5.62
N ILE A 46 7.87 4.74 -5.19
CA ILE A 46 7.34 6.11 -5.26
C ILE A 46 7.01 6.49 -6.71
N SER A 47 7.82 6.02 -7.65
CA SER A 47 7.55 6.21 -9.08
C SER A 47 6.21 5.61 -9.51
N GLU A 48 5.74 4.49 -8.96
CA GLU A 48 4.43 3.94 -9.34
C GLU A 48 3.26 4.82 -8.89
N VAL A 49 3.45 5.63 -7.85
CA VAL A 49 2.41 6.53 -7.32
C VAL A 49 2.35 7.84 -8.11
N PHE A 50 3.51 8.39 -8.49
CA PHE A 50 3.59 9.72 -9.10
C PHE A 50 3.91 9.71 -10.60
N TRP A 51 4.44 8.62 -11.15
CA TRP A 51 4.81 8.51 -12.57
C TRP A 51 3.73 7.82 -13.40
N ASP A 52 2.48 8.02 -13.03
CA ASP A 52 1.40 7.61 -13.89
C ASP A 52 0.97 8.81 -14.74
N PRO A 53 1.38 8.85 -16.01
CA PRO A 53 1.21 10.05 -16.81
C PRO A 53 -0.23 10.16 -17.32
N PRO A 54 -0.78 11.39 -17.41
CA PRO A 54 -2.05 11.62 -18.07
C PRO A 54 -2.01 11.15 -19.52
N PHE A 55 -3.08 10.49 -19.93
CA PHE A 55 -3.37 10.27 -21.34
C PHE A 55 -4.04 11.55 -21.86
N PHE A 56 -3.48 12.34 -22.77
CA PHE A 56 -2.27 12.19 -23.61
C PHE A 56 -0.98 12.74 -22.97
N ILE A 57 0.14 12.04 -23.18
CA ILE A 57 1.45 12.41 -22.63
C ILE A 57 2.17 13.35 -23.60
N THR A 58 2.50 14.57 -23.17
CA THR A 58 3.40 15.45 -23.92
C THR A 58 4.86 15.06 -23.68
N PRO A 59 5.79 15.27 -24.63
CA PRO A 59 7.22 15.00 -24.44
C PRO A 59 7.85 15.73 -23.25
N ALA A 60 7.24 16.81 -22.77
CA ALA A 60 7.68 17.61 -21.64
C ALA A 60 7.07 17.19 -20.28
N TYR A 61 6.39 16.04 -20.20
CA TYR A 61 5.78 15.61 -18.94
C TYR A 61 6.85 15.30 -17.90
N VAL A 62 6.84 16.06 -16.81
CA VAL A 62 7.66 15.81 -15.61
C VAL A 62 6.71 15.54 -14.45
N PRO A 63 6.73 14.33 -13.85
CA PRO A 63 5.89 14.03 -12.70
C PRO A 63 6.27 14.90 -11.51
N ILE A 64 5.27 15.51 -10.85
CA ILE A 64 5.48 16.34 -9.67
C ILE A 64 5.46 15.43 -8.44
N ILE A 65 6.63 15.23 -7.85
CA ILE A 65 6.78 14.56 -6.55
C ILE A 65 6.94 15.67 -5.51
N PRO A 66 6.11 15.70 -4.44
CA PRO A 66 6.28 16.67 -3.36
C PRO A 66 7.68 16.53 -2.74
N ALA A 67 8.37 17.65 -2.51
CA ALA A 67 9.74 17.65 -1.97
C ALA A 67 9.85 17.00 -0.57
N SER A 68 8.73 16.88 0.15
CA SER A 68 8.65 16.18 1.44
C SER A 68 8.72 14.65 1.31
N VAL A 69 8.51 14.08 0.12
CA VAL A 69 8.60 12.65 -0.13
C VAL A 69 10.07 12.29 -0.40
N ILE A 70 10.72 11.68 0.59
CA ILE A 70 12.13 11.27 0.52
C ILE A 70 12.21 9.74 0.43
N GLY A 71 13.08 9.23 -0.45
CA GLY A 71 13.36 7.79 -0.58
C GLY A 71 12.96 7.24 -1.94
N THR A 72 12.95 5.91 -2.05
CA THR A 72 12.60 5.18 -3.29
C THR A 72 11.27 4.43 -3.20
N ASN A 73 10.86 4.01 -2.00
CA ASN A 73 9.65 3.24 -1.78
C ASN A 73 8.85 3.78 -0.59
N PHE A 74 7.53 3.72 -0.69
CA PHE A 74 6.66 3.68 0.47
C PHE A 74 6.63 2.26 1.03
N ILE A 75 6.89 2.12 2.32
CA ILE A 75 6.79 0.85 3.03
C ILE A 75 5.58 0.96 3.96
N ILE A 76 4.54 0.19 3.66
CA ILE A 76 3.36 0.07 4.51
C ILE A 76 3.53 -1.17 5.36
N ASP A 77 3.61 -0.96 6.67
CA ASP A 77 3.68 -2.03 7.67
C ASP A 77 2.27 -2.31 8.21
N LEU A 78 1.72 -3.48 7.89
CA LEU A 78 0.37 -3.86 8.30
C LEU A 78 0.22 -3.94 9.82
N TYR A 79 1.29 -4.25 10.57
CA TYR A 79 1.24 -4.22 12.02
C TYR A 79 0.96 -2.81 12.54
N ARG A 80 1.58 -1.78 11.94
CA ARG A 80 1.32 -0.38 12.34
C ARG A 80 -0.11 0.04 12.02
N ILE A 81 -0.65 -0.39 10.88
CA ILE A 81 -2.04 -0.13 10.51
C ILE A 81 -2.99 -0.80 11.51
N GLN A 82 -2.72 -2.06 11.88
CA GLN A 82 -3.48 -2.77 12.90
C GLN A 82 -3.48 -2.03 14.24
N GLN A 83 -2.32 -1.53 14.70
CA GLN A 83 -2.24 -0.76 15.95
C GLN A 83 -3.02 0.56 15.88
N VAL A 84 -3.07 1.24 14.73
CA VAL A 84 -3.89 2.44 14.54
C VAL A 84 -5.38 2.09 14.61
N ALA A 85 -5.81 1.01 13.94
CA ALA A 85 -7.19 0.55 13.96
C ALA A 85 -7.65 0.14 15.37
N LEU A 86 -6.83 -0.62 16.10
CA LEU A 86 -7.10 -1.01 17.48
C LEU A 86 -7.22 0.21 18.42
N LYS A 87 -6.43 1.27 18.19
CA LYS A 87 -6.50 2.52 18.95
C LYS A 87 -7.68 3.40 18.56
N ALA A 88 -8.22 3.24 17.36
CA ALA A 88 -9.29 4.08 16.83
C ALA A 88 -10.68 3.73 17.41
N ASN A 89 -10.80 2.68 18.26
CA ASN A 89 -12.05 2.23 18.89
C ASN A 89 -13.23 2.12 17.89
N PHE A 90 -13.08 1.29 16.86
CA PHE A 90 -14.22 0.84 16.05
C PHE A 90 -14.98 -0.29 16.75
#